data_AF-A0A5Q2VXL0-F1
#
_entry.id   AF-A0A5Q2VXL0-F1
#
_cell.length_a   1.000
_cell.length_b   1.000
_cell.length_c   1.000
_cell.angle_alpha   90.00
_cell.angle_beta   90.00
_cell.angle_gamma   90.00
#
_symmetry.space_group_name_H-M   'P 1'
#
loop_
_entity.id
_entity.type
_entity.pdbx_description
1 polymer ?
#
loop_
_entity_poly.entity_id
_entity_poly.type
_entity_poly.pdbx_seq_one_letter_code
_entity_poly.pdbx_strand_id
1 'polypeptide(L)'
;MAPLLALVGVTLVGRLLGRLGVDYLDTWPQALAAGLAALFLLTASAHLFQPRRAGLIAIVPPAVPFPALAVTVTGVLELAGAVGLLVPPASAAWIRPVAAVCLGMLMLAMFPANVYAAGRRRHPSAPTTPLGRRALVQLLYLAAAVAVTVTAV
;
A
#
# COMPACT_ATOMS: atom_id res chain seq x y z
N MET A 1 6.16 1.69 -10.32
CA MET A 1 7.36 1.85 -9.47
C MET A 1 7.18 2.94 -8.43
N ALA A 2 6.38 3.98 -8.68
CA ALA A 2 6.15 5.06 -7.70
C ALA A 2 5.82 4.60 -6.26
N PRO A 3 4.97 3.58 -6.01
CA PRO A 3 4.71 3.13 -4.63
C PRO A 3 5.92 2.49 -3.94
N LEU A 4 6.81 1.83 -4.70
CA LEU A 4 8.05 1.27 -4.16
C LEU A 4 9.02 2.39 -3.77
N LEU A 5 9.11 3.43 -4.61
CA LEU A 5 9.91 4.61 -4.31
C LEU A 5 9.36 5.36 -3.10
N ALA A 6 8.04 5.45 -2.95
CA ALA A 6 7.42 6.03 -1.76
C ALA A 6 7.78 5.24 -0.50
N LEU A 7 7.64 3.91 -0.52
CA LEU A 7 8.03 3.04 0.59
C LEU A 7 9.50 3.25 0.98
N VAL A 8 10.42 3.04 0.03
CA VAL A 8 11.86 3.11 0.31
C VAL A 8 12.28 4.52 0.69
N GLY A 9 11.87 5.52 -0.09
CA GLY A 9 12.25 6.92 0.12
C GLY A 9 11.78 7.47 1.46
N VAL A 10 10.50 7.27 1.80
CA VAL A 10 9.94 7.75 3.06
C VAL A 10 10.51 6.98 4.25
N THR A 11 10.78 5.67 4.12
CA THR A 11 11.47 4.94 5.20
C THR A 11 12.88 5.45 5.43
N LEU A 12 13.66 5.70 4.39
CA LEU A 12 15.04 6.19 4.54
C LEU A 12 15.07 7.62 5.08
N VAL A 13 14.22 8.51 4.57
CA VAL A 13 14.08 9.88 5.07
C VAL A 13 13.59 9.86 6.51
N GLY A 14 12.59 9.04 6.83
CA GLY A 14 12.08 8.91 8.18
C GLY A 14 13.17 8.44 9.15
N ARG A 15 13.96 7.44 8.75
CA ARG A 15 15.08 6.99 9.59
C ARG A 15 16.13 8.07 9.81
N LEU A 16 16.42 8.87 8.79
CA LEU A 16 17.34 10.02 8.92
C LEU A 16 16.79 11.07 9.89
N LEU A 17 15.50 11.41 9.79
CA LEU A 17 14.83 12.33 10.71
C LEU A 17 14.84 11.81 12.15
N GLY A 18 14.68 10.50 12.35
CA GLY A 18 14.86 9.87 13.64
C GLY A 18 16.24 10.13 14.24
N ARG A 19 17.31 10.00 13.43
CA ARG A 19 18.68 10.34 13.85
C ARG A 19 18.89 11.83 14.17
N LEU A 20 18.02 12.69 13.63
CA LEU A 20 18.03 14.14 13.86
C LEU A 20 17.12 14.57 15.02
N GLY A 21 16.54 13.63 15.76
CA GLY A 21 15.76 13.89 16.98
C GLY A 21 14.24 13.78 16.83
N VAL A 22 13.72 13.23 15.73
CA VAL A 22 12.28 12.92 15.62
C VAL A 22 12.01 11.56 16.27
N ASP A 23 11.66 11.56 17.57
CA ASP A 23 11.48 10.34 18.39
C ASP A 23 10.54 9.31 17.76
N TYR A 24 9.48 9.76 17.07
CA TYR A 24 8.52 8.88 16.41
C TYR A 24 9.14 8.00 15.31
N LEU A 25 10.27 8.41 14.71
CA LEU A 25 10.90 7.75 13.56
C LEU A 25 12.29 7.17 13.88
N ASP A 26 12.67 7.11 15.15
CA ASP A 26 14.04 6.72 15.50
C ASP A 26 14.33 5.23 15.27
N THR A 27 13.29 4.39 15.28
CA THR A 27 13.44 2.96 15.01
C THR A 27 13.15 2.63 13.54
N TRP A 28 13.85 1.62 13.01
CA TRP A 28 13.57 1.08 11.68
C TRP A 28 12.10 0.63 11.50
N PRO A 29 11.46 -0.07 12.47
CA PRO A 29 10.04 -0.38 12.41
C PRO A 29 9.12 0.82 12.21
N GLN A 30 9.34 1.91 12.96
CA GLN A 30 8.50 3.11 12.84
C GLN A 30 8.72 3.83 11.51
N ALA A 31 9.97 3.95 11.06
CA ALA A 31 10.28 4.49 9.75
C ALA A 31 9.71 3.63 8.60
N LEU A 32 9.68 2.30 8.78
CA LEU A 32 9.05 1.38 7.84
C LEU A 32 7.53 1.55 7.81
N ALA A 33 6.89 1.69 8.97
CA ALA A 33 5.46 1.97 9.07
C ALA A 33 5.08 3.29 8.36
N ALA A 34 5.91 4.33 8.52
CA ALA A 34 5.72 5.60 7.80
C ALA A 34 5.87 5.44 6.27
N GLY A 35 6.87 4.67 5.82
CA GLY A 35 7.04 4.38 4.39
C GLY A 35 5.89 3.55 3.82
N LEU A 36 5.41 2.56 4.56
CA LEU A 36 4.27 1.74 4.19
C LEU A 36 2.98 2.58 4.12
N ALA A 37 2.79 3.51 5.07
CA ALA A 37 1.70 4.46 5.04
C ALA A 37 1.77 5.36 3.78
N ALA A 38 2.95 5.90 3.45
CA ALA A 38 3.13 6.72 2.25
C ALA A 38 2.86 5.94 0.95
N LEU A 39 3.27 4.68 0.89
CA LEU A 39 2.91 3.77 -0.21
C LEU A 39 1.39 3.67 -0.36
N PHE A 40 0.66 3.41 0.74
CA PHE A 40 -0.79 3.23 0.69
C PHE A 40 -1.56 4.54 0.47
N LEU A 41 -1.05 5.68 0.94
CA LEU A 41 -1.61 6.98 0.59
C LEU A 41 -1.49 7.24 -0.92
N LEU A 42 -0.34 6.87 -1.52
CA LEU A 42 -0.15 6.99 -2.96
C LEU A 42 -1.07 6.05 -3.74
N THR A 43 -1.23 4.79 -3.32
CA THR A 43 -2.15 3.87 -4.01
C THR A 43 -3.61 4.26 -3.80
N ALA A 44 -4.00 4.71 -2.60
CA ALA A 44 -5.33 5.24 -2.32
C ALA A 44 -5.65 6.42 -3.24
N SER A 45 -4.69 7.33 -3.46
CA SER A 45 -4.86 8.44 -4.39
C SER A 45 -5.13 7.95 -5.83
N ALA A 46 -4.50 6.84 -6.25
CA ALA A 46 -4.72 6.26 -7.57
C ALA A 46 -6.10 5.60 -7.71
N HIS A 47 -6.64 5.03 -6.63
CA HIS A 47 -7.99 4.46 -6.57
C HIS A 47 -9.08 5.53 -6.58
N LEU A 48 -8.84 6.66 -5.93
CA LEU A 48 -9.85 7.70 -5.72
C LEU A 48 -9.85 8.77 -6.82
N PHE A 49 -8.71 9.06 -7.46
CA PHE A 49 -8.57 10.18 -8.38
C PHE A 49 -8.20 9.78 -9.82
N GLN A 50 -8.64 10.61 -10.77
CA GLN A 50 -8.29 10.48 -12.19
C GLN A 50 -6.86 10.99 -12.46
N PRO A 51 -6.21 10.53 -13.54
CA PRO A 51 -6.68 9.56 -14.54
C PRO A 51 -6.45 8.09 -14.15
N ARG A 52 -5.79 7.84 -13.02
CA ARG A 52 -5.39 6.49 -12.61
C ARG A 52 -6.59 5.61 -12.27
N ARG A 53 -7.62 6.17 -11.65
CA ARG A 53 -8.86 5.47 -11.31
C ARG A 53 -9.49 4.76 -12.51
N ALA A 54 -9.63 5.44 -13.66
CA ALA A 54 -10.17 4.83 -14.87
C ALA A 54 -9.36 3.61 -15.32
N GLY A 55 -8.03 3.70 -15.23
CA GLY A 55 -7.13 2.58 -15.54
C GLY A 55 -7.29 1.38 -14.60
N LEU A 56 -7.49 1.63 -13.31
CA LEU A 56 -7.73 0.57 -12.30
C LEU A 56 -9.07 -0.13 -12.52
N ILE A 57 -10.13 0.63 -12.81
CA ILE A 57 -11.45 0.07 -13.11
C ILE A 57 -11.39 -0.87 -14.33
N ALA A 58 -10.65 -0.48 -15.37
CA ALA A 58 -10.53 -1.26 -16.61
C ALA A 58 -9.81 -2.61 -16.43
N ILE A 59 -9.05 -2.79 -15.36
CA ILE A 59 -8.32 -4.04 -15.06
C ILE A 59 -9.01 -4.88 -13.97
N VAL A 60 -10.19 -4.50 -13.50
CA VAL A 60 -10.94 -5.33 -12.56
C VAL A 60 -11.42 -6.61 -13.29
N PRO A 61 -11.21 -7.81 -12.71
CA PRO A 61 -11.70 -9.06 -13.28
C PRO A 61 -13.23 -9.06 -13.41
N PRO A 62 -13.81 -9.75 -14.41
CA PRO A 62 -15.25 -9.69 -14.67
C PRO A 62 -16.08 -10.41 -13.60
N ALA A 63 -15.44 -11.29 -12.82
CA ALA A 63 -16.05 -11.94 -11.66
C ALA A 63 -16.30 -10.99 -10.48
N VAL A 64 -15.69 -9.79 -10.48
CA VAL A 64 -15.92 -8.79 -9.43
C VAL A 64 -17.08 -7.89 -9.86
N PRO A 65 -18.22 -7.90 -9.13
CA PRO A 65 -19.33 -7.03 -9.43
C PRO A 65 -18.97 -5.56 -9.14
N PHE A 66 -19.59 -4.64 -9.87
CA PHE A 66 -19.42 -3.18 -9.70
C PHE A 66 -17.95 -2.70 -9.62
N PRO A 67 -17.15 -2.82 -10.70
CA PRO A 67 -15.73 -2.46 -10.71
C PRO A 67 -15.38 -1.09 -10.13
N ALA A 68 -16.18 -0.07 -10.44
CA ALA A 68 -15.97 1.28 -9.93
C ALA A 68 -16.13 1.37 -8.41
N LEU A 69 -17.10 0.65 -7.84
CA LEU A 69 -17.32 0.60 -6.39
C LEU A 69 -16.19 -0.17 -5.71
N ALA A 70 -15.78 -1.31 -6.26
CA ALA A 70 -14.66 -2.09 -5.71
C ALA A 70 -13.36 -1.25 -5.64
N VAL A 71 -13.06 -0.48 -6.69
CA VAL A 71 -11.92 0.45 -6.71
C VAL A 71 -12.07 1.57 -5.67
N THR A 72 -13.26 2.12 -5.48
CA THR A 72 -13.49 3.13 -4.43
C THR A 72 -13.32 2.54 -3.02
N VAL A 73 -13.91 1.37 -2.76
CA VAL A 73 -13.84 0.69 -1.45
C VAL A 73 -12.41 0.36 -1.09
N THR A 74 -11.66 -0.25 -2.03
CA THR A 74 -10.23 -0.54 -1.83
C THR A 74 -9.43 0.73 -1.55
N GLY A 75 -9.67 1.84 -2.27
CA GLY A 75 -9.02 3.12 -1.99
C GLY A 75 -9.32 3.70 -0.59
N VAL A 76 -10.56 3.58 -0.11
CA VAL A 76 -10.93 4.01 1.25
C VAL A 76 -10.27 3.12 2.31
N LEU A 77 -10.22 1.81 2.09
CA LEU A 77 -9.55 0.87 3.00
C LEU A 77 -8.04 1.11 3.06
N GLU A 78 -7.39 1.39 1.91
CA GLU A 78 -5.99 1.77 1.86
C GLU A 78 -5.72 3.05 2.67
N LEU A 79 -6.58 4.07 2.52
CA LEU A 79 -6.47 5.32 3.27
C LEU A 79 -6.64 5.10 4.78
N ALA A 80 -7.67 4.36 5.19
CA ALA A 80 -7.92 4.04 6.59
C ALA A 80 -6.78 3.23 7.21
N GLY A 81 -6.27 2.23 6.50
CA GLY A 81 -5.11 1.45 6.93
C GLY A 81 -3.84 2.31 7.03
N ALA A 82 -3.60 3.22 6.09
CA ALA A 82 -2.45 4.13 6.13
C ALA A 82 -2.49 5.05 7.36
N VAL A 83 -3.68 5.58 7.72
CA VAL A 83 -3.87 6.34 8.97
C VAL A 83 -3.60 5.44 10.18
N GLY A 84 -4.11 4.20 10.17
CA GLY A 84 -3.88 3.23 11.23
C GLY A 84 -2.39 2.89 11.45
N LEU A 85 -1.60 2.80 10.38
CA LEU A 85 -0.15 2.58 10.46
C LEU A 85 0.56 3.72 11.20
N LEU A 86 0.06 4.95 11.06
CA LEU A 86 0.66 6.14 11.65
C LEU A 86 0.28 6.34 13.12
N VAL A 87 -0.70 5.62 13.65
CA VAL A 87 -1.07 5.70 15.07
C VAL A 87 0.13 5.33 15.96
N PRO A 88 0.53 6.19 16.92
CA PRO A 88 1.62 5.89 17.84
C PRO A 88 1.31 4.68 18.73
N PRO A 89 2.29 3.78 19.00
CA PRO A 89 2.09 2.65 19.89
C PRO A 89 1.65 3.07 21.29
N ALA A 90 2.18 4.20 21.77
CA ALA A 90 1.83 4.78 23.06
C ALA A 90 0.34 5.17 23.18
N SER A 91 -0.32 5.51 22.07
CA SER A 91 -1.76 5.82 22.07
C SER A 91 -2.64 4.59 21.95
N ALA A 92 -2.25 3.62 21.11
CA ALA A 92 -3.00 2.39 20.90
C ALA A 92 -2.11 1.34 20.21
N ALA A 93 -1.44 0.53 21.01
CA ALA A 93 -0.43 -0.44 20.54
C ALA A 93 -0.98 -1.44 19.51
N TRP A 94 -2.27 -1.77 19.57
CA TRP A 94 -2.89 -2.77 18.68
C TRP A 94 -3.29 -2.23 17.30
N ILE A 95 -3.44 -0.91 17.12
CA ILE A 95 -4.00 -0.35 15.87
C ILE A 95 -3.03 -0.55 14.70
N ARG A 96 -1.75 -0.24 14.90
CA ARG A 96 -0.73 -0.38 13.86
C ARG A 96 -0.57 -1.81 13.34
N PRO A 97 -0.40 -2.86 14.16
CA PRO A 97 -0.28 -4.21 13.66
C PRO A 97 -1.55 -4.69 12.96
N VAL A 98 -2.74 -4.35 13.49
CA VAL A 98 -4.02 -4.67 12.83
C VAL A 98 -4.12 -3.98 11.46
N ALA A 99 -3.76 -2.70 11.36
CA ALA A 99 -3.75 -1.98 10.09
C ALA A 99 -2.80 -2.61 9.08
N ALA A 100 -1.58 -2.99 9.50
CA ALA A 100 -0.61 -3.68 8.66
C ALA A 100 -1.14 -5.04 8.15
N VAL A 101 -1.78 -5.81 9.02
CA VAL A 101 -2.40 -7.10 8.67
C VAL A 101 -3.54 -6.89 7.65
N CYS A 102 -4.47 -5.97 7.91
CA CYS A 102 -5.58 -5.67 7.02
C CYS A 102 -5.11 -5.20 5.64
N LEU A 103 -4.10 -4.34 5.59
CA LEU A 103 -3.50 -3.87 4.34
C LEU A 103 -2.78 -5.00 3.58
N GLY A 104 -2.07 -5.88 4.29
CA GLY A 104 -1.47 -7.08 3.71
C GLY A 104 -2.52 -8.02 3.09
N MET A 105 -3.64 -8.26 3.78
CA MET A 105 -4.76 -9.04 3.23
C MET A 105 -5.39 -8.35 2.03
N LEU A 106 -5.59 -7.03 2.08
CA LEU A 106 -6.14 -6.25 0.97
C LEU A 106 -5.27 -6.38 -0.28
N MET A 107 -3.95 -6.30 -0.13
CA MET A 107 -3.00 -6.52 -1.22
C MET A 107 -3.13 -7.90 -1.88
N LEU A 108 -3.28 -8.95 -1.07
CA LEU A 108 -3.51 -10.32 -1.57
C LEU A 108 -4.84 -10.41 -2.31
N ALA A 109 -5.91 -9.83 -1.75
CA ALA A 109 -7.23 -9.80 -2.35
C ALA A 109 -7.28 -9.05 -3.70
N MET A 110 -6.47 -8.00 -3.86
CA MET A 110 -6.37 -7.23 -5.11
C MET A 110 -5.44 -7.88 -6.16
N PHE A 111 -4.60 -8.85 -5.78
CA PHE A 111 -3.63 -9.45 -6.70
C PHE A 111 -4.23 -10.10 -7.96
N PRO A 112 -5.41 -10.76 -7.92
CA PRO A 112 -6.04 -11.30 -9.14
C PRO A 112 -6.26 -10.25 -10.24
N ALA A 113 -6.51 -8.98 -9.90
CA ALA A 113 -6.62 -7.89 -10.87
C ALA A 113 -5.29 -7.65 -11.61
N ASN A 114 -4.15 -7.85 -10.94
CA ASN A 114 -2.83 -7.74 -11.54
C ASN A 114 -2.53 -8.86 -12.53
N VAL A 115 -2.93 -10.10 -12.20
CA VAL A 115 -2.83 -11.27 -13.10
C VAL A 115 -3.71 -11.05 -14.33
N TYR A 116 -4.95 -10.60 -14.12
CA TYR A 116 -5.89 -10.29 -15.19
C TYR A 116 -5.39 -9.17 -16.12
N ALA A 117 -4.80 -8.11 -15.55
CA ALA A 117 -4.20 -7.01 -16.31
C ALA A 117 -3.05 -7.46 -17.22
N ALA A 118 -2.29 -8.47 -16.80
CA ALA A 118 -1.13 -8.97 -17.57
C ALA A 118 -1.53 -9.60 -18.91
N GLY A 119 -2.73 -10.17 -19.00
CA GLY A 119 -3.21 -10.85 -20.20
C GLY A 119 -3.86 -9.94 -21.25
N ARG A 120 -4.28 -8.71 -20.91
CA ARG A 120 -5.00 -7.80 -21.82
C ARG A 120 -4.77 -6.33 -21.45
N ARG A 121 -4.25 -5.52 -22.37
CA ARG A 121 -4.21 -4.05 -22.21
C ARG A 121 -5.59 -3.47 -22.53
N ARG A 122 -6.20 -2.79 -21.55
CA ARG A 122 -7.60 -2.34 -21.65
C ARG A 122 -7.78 -0.83 -21.50
N HIS A 123 -6.75 -0.09 -21.10
CA HIS A 123 -6.83 1.36 -20.91
C HIS A 123 -5.44 2.03 -20.91
N PRO A 124 -5.25 3.22 -21.50
CA PRO A 124 -3.96 3.93 -21.50
C PRO A 124 -3.41 4.24 -20.10
N SER A 125 -4.29 4.61 -19.17
CA SER A 125 -3.93 4.91 -17.77
C SER A 125 -3.73 3.66 -16.89
N ALA A 126 -3.95 2.45 -17.43
CA ALA A 126 -3.80 1.23 -16.65
C ALA A 126 -2.33 1.00 -16.26
N PRO A 127 -2.06 0.39 -15.08
CA PRO A 127 -0.70 0.06 -14.68
C PRO A 127 0.00 -0.89 -15.68
N THR A 128 1.14 -0.46 -16.22
CA THR A 128 1.89 -1.19 -17.28
C THR A 128 3.01 -2.09 -16.76
N THR A 129 3.23 -2.14 -15.44
CA THR A 129 4.29 -2.97 -14.84
C THR A 129 4.09 -4.45 -15.21
N PRO A 130 5.12 -5.13 -15.77
CA PRO A 130 5.06 -6.57 -16.07
C PRO A 130 4.72 -7.41 -14.84
N LEU A 131 4.01 -8.53 -15.04
CA LEU A 131 3.50 -9.35 -13.93
C LEU A 131 4.61 -9.85 -13.00
N GLY A 132 5.71 -10.39 -13.54
CA GLY A 132 6.82 -10.89 -12.73
C GLY A 132 7.43 -9.79 -11.84
N ARG A 133 7.67 -8.60 -12.39
CA ARG A 133 8.13 -7.44 -11.61
C ARG A 133 7.08 -7.03 -10.57
N ARG A 134 5.80 -7.07 -10.90
CA ARG A 134 4.73 -6.71 -9.98
C ARG A 134 4.61 -7.69 -8.81
N ALA A 135 4.72 -8.99 -9.08
CA ALA A 135 4.73 -10.03 -8.06
C ALA A 135 5.93 -9.85 -7.11
N LEU A 136 7.14 -9.64 -7.65
CA LEU A 136 8.33 -9.38 -6.83
C LEU A 136 8.15 -8.15 -5.92
N VAL A 137 7.68 -7.05 -6.48
CA VAL A 137 7.44 -5.82 -5.71
C VAL A 137 6.32 -6.01 -4.68
N GLN A 138 5.30 -6.78 -4.99
CA GLN A 138 4.23 -7.12 -4.05
C GLN A 138 4.75 -7.97 -2.88
N LEU A 139 5.67 -8.91 -3.11
CA LEU A 139 6.33 -9.66 -2.03
C LEU A 139 7.10 -8.73 -1.09
N LEU A 140 7.78 -7.71 -1.62
CA LEU A 140 8.48 -6.71 -0.78
C LEU A 140 7.50 -5.92 0.10
N TYR A 141 6.36 -5.52 -0.45
CA TYR A 141 5.33 -4.80 0.32
C TYR A 141 4.69 -5.69 1.39
N LEU A 142 4.43 -6.96 1.08
CA LEU A 142 3.92 -7.94 2.05
C LEU A 142 4.95 -8.18 3.16
N ALA A 143 6.23 -8.32 2.81
CA ALA A 143 7.32 -8.44 3.78
C ALA A 143 7.39 -7.19 4.69
N ALA A 144 7.22 -5.99 4.13
CA ALA A 144 7.16 -4.76 4.91
C ALA A 144 5.95 -4.74 5.87
N ALA A 145 4.76 -5.16 5.40
CA ALA A 145 3.57 -5.27 6.24
C ALA A 145 3.78 -6.27 7.38
N VAL A 146 4.30 -7.46 7.09
CA VAL A 146 4.64 -8.48 8.10
C VAL A 146 5.67 -7.96 9.09
N ALA A 147 6.72 -7.29 8.61
CA ALA A 147 7.74 -6.70 9.48
C ALA A 147 7.12 -5.67 10.45
N VAL A 148 6.24 -4.79 9.96
CA VAL A 148 5.52 -3.84 10.81
C VAL A 148 4.60 -4.55 11.81
N THR A 149 3.92 -5.64 11.41
CA THR A 149 3.07 -6.41 12.32
C THR A 149 3.86 -7.04 13.46
N VAL A 150 4.99 -7.69 13.17
CA VAL A 150 5.75 -8.45 14.20
C VAL A 150 6.64 -7.57 15.07
N THR A 151 6.96 -6.34 14.63
CA THR A 151 7.77 -5.38 15.41
C THR A 151 6.93 -4.32 16.12
N ALA A 152 5.61 -4.39 16.01
CA ALA A 152 4.69 -3.54 16.76
C ALA A 152 4.30 -4.11 18.13
N VAL A 153 4.85 -5.27 18.51
CA VAL A 153 4.73 -5.92 19.82
C VAL A 153 5.91 -5.53 20.70
#